data_AF-A0A1L6TDD7-F1
#
_entry.id   AF-A0A1L6TDD7-F1
#
_cell.length_a   1.000
_cell.length_b   1.000
_cell.length_c   1.000
_cell.angle_alpha   90.00
_cell.angle_beta   90.00
_cell.angle_gamma   90.00
#
_symmetry.space_group_name_H-M   'P 1'
#
loop_
_entity.id
_entity.type
_entity.pdbx_description
1 polymer ?
#
loop_
_entity_poly.entity_id
_entity_poly.type
_entity_poly.pdbx_seq_one_letter_code
_entity_poly.pdbx_strand_id
1 'polypeptide(L)'
;MFSDNRTELRQQFFDAWQKQENNKILSPLEATICQVIAEHPEYHFIFNHIDRYLDQDYLPELGETNPFLHLSMHLGIREQVATNRPKGIRQIHQSLRTKLNSELEAEHLMMDALAETLWQAQRDNKAPDENLYLKRLKKTLKQYK
;
A
#
# COMPACT_ATOMS: atom_id res chain seq x y z
N MET A 1 7.24 -9.34 19.37
CA MET A 1 7.50 -7.92 19.04
C MET A 1 7.27 -7.58 17.56
N PHE A 2 7.94 -8.21 16.58
CA PHE A 2 7.60 -7.99 15.16
C PHE A 2 6.26 -8.63 14.74
N SER A 3 5.90 -9.75 15.38
CA SER A 3 4.60 -10.44 15.24
C SER A 3 3.41 -9.59 15.69
N ASP A 4 3.62 -8.77 16.72
CA ASP A 4 2.54 -8.06 17.41
C ASP A 4 2.08 -6.87 16.55
N ASN A 5 3.04 -6.11 16.00
CA ASN A 5 2.74 -5.04 15.03
C ASN A 5 2.11 -5.57 13.73
N ARG A 6 2.52 -6.77 13.27
CA ARG A 6 1.91 -7.42 12.09
C ARG A 6 0.43 -7.72 12.32
N THR A 7 0.11 -8.31 13.47
CA THR A 7 -1.26 -8.73 13.81
C THR A 7 -2.15 -7.50 14.06
N GLU A 8 -1.63 -6.49 14.76
CA GLU A 8 -2.32 -5.21 14.96
C GLU A 8 -2.65 -4.52 13.64
N LEU A 9 -1.70 -4.43 12.71
CA LEU A 9 -1.93 -3.84 11.39
C LEU A 9 -3.03 -4.60 10.64
N ARG A 10 -2.99 -5.94 10.64
CA ARG A 10 -4.02 -6.76 10.00
C ARG A 10 -5.39 -6.56 10.63
N GLN A 11 -5.45 -6.52 11.97
CA GLN A 11 -6.69 -6.29 12.71
C GLN A 11 -7.34 -4.97 12.29
N GLN A 12 -6.56 -3.90 12.09
CA GLN A 12 -7.10 -2.63 11.60
C GLN A 12 -7.80 -2.75 10.25
N PHE A 13 -7.29 -3.56 9.32
CA PHE A 13 -7.97 -3.80 8.04
C PHE A 13 -9.31 -4.52 8.22
N PHE A 14 -9.34 -5.58 9.03
CA PHE A 14 -10.58 -6.32 9.32
C PHE A 14 -11.61 -5.43 10.04
N ASP A 15 -11.18 -4.68 11.05
CA ASP A 15 -12.05 -3.80 11.82
C ASP A 15 -12.68 -2.71 10.94
N ALA A 16 -11.87 -2.09 10.06
CA ALA A 16 -12.34 -1.08 9.13
C ALA A 16 -13.38 -1.68 8.17
N TRP A 17 -13.07 -2.82 7.55
CA TRP A 17 -13.99 -3.48 6.61
C TRP A 17 -15.31 -3.89 7.28
N GLN A 18 -15.23 -4.50 8.47
CA GLN A 18 -16.41 -4.87 9.23
C GLN A 18 -17.27 -3.64 9.59
N LYS A 19 -16.64 -2.51 9.95
CA LYS A 19 -17.38 -1.26 10.21
C LYS A 19 -18.08 -0.76 8.96
N GLN A 20 -17.43 -0.80 7.79
CA GLN A 20 -18.02 -0.41 6.51
C GLN A 20 -19.24 -1.28 6.17
N GLU A 21 -19.15 -2.61 6.30
CA GLU A 21 -20.27 -3.53 6.02
C GLU A 21 -21.46 -3.31 6.96
N ASN A 22 -21.19 -2.92 8.20
CA ASN A 22 -22.22 -2.60 9.19
C ASN A 22 -22.70 -1.14 9.14
N ASN A 23 -22.31 -0.36 8.12
CA ASN A 23 -22.65 1.06 7.97
C ASN A 23 -22.30 1.90 9.23
N LYS A 24 -21.22 1.54 9.92
CA LYS A 24 -20.74 2.28 11.09
C LYS A 24 -19.93 3.50 10.65
N ILE A 25 -19.81 4.49 11.53
CA ILE A 25 -18.97 5.67 11.30
C ILE A 25 -17.51 5.21 11.20
N LEU A 26 -16.85 5.64 10.14
CA LEU A 26 -15.43 5.40 9.89
C LEU A 26 -14.62 6.65 10.21
N SER A 27 -13.47 6.46 10.84
CA SER A 27 -12.41 7.46 10.88
C SER A 27 -11.82 7.70 9.48
N PRO A 28 -11.08 8.79 9.25
CA PRO A 28 -10.45 9.06 7.95
C PRO A 28 -9.51 7.93 7.48
N LEU A 29 -8.77 7.31 8.41
CA LEU A 29 -7.89 6.19 8.11
C LEU A 29 -8.70 4.95 7.71
N GLU A 30 -9.75 4.62 8.46
CA GLU A 30 -10.62 3.47 8.16
C GLU A 30 -11.35 3.65 6.82
N ALA A 31 -11.81 4.86 6.51
CA ALA A 31 -12.39 5.17 5.20
C ALA A 31 -11.39 4.94 4.05
N THR A 32 -10.13 5.34 4.25
CA THR A 32 -9.07 5.10 3.27
C THR A 32 -8.77 3.61 3.13
N ILE A 33 -8.70 2.87 4.24
CA ILE A 33 -8.55 1.41 4.25
C ILE A 33 -9.68 0.75 3.45
N CYS A 34 -10.94 1.10 3.74
CA CYS A 34 -12.10 0.51 3.06
C CYS A 34 -12.12 0.83 1.57
N GLN A 35 -11.69 2.04 1.18
CA GLN A 35 -11.55 2.40 -0.24
C GLN A 35 -10.52 1.50 -0.94
N VAL A 36 -9.33 1.35 -0.35
CA VAL A 36 -8.29 0.47 -0.91
C VAL A 36 -8.83 -0.96 -1.01
N ILE A 37 -9.43 -1.52 0.05
CA ILE A 37 -10.02 -2.86 -0.03
C ILE A 37 -11.07 -2.96 -1.14
N ALA A 38 -11.96 -1.97 -1.28
CA ALA A 38 -12.99 -1.95 -2.32
C ALA A 38 -12.40 -1.93 -3.75
N GLU A 39 -11.25 -1.29 -3.94
CA GLU A 39 -10.51 -1.24 -5.20
C GLU A 39 -9.80 -2.58 -5.54
N HIS A 40 -9.69 -3.50 -4.57
CA HIS A 40 -9.09 -4.84 -4.72
C HIS A 40 -10.09 -5.99 -4.44
N PRO A 41 -11.03 -6.25 -5.36
CA PRO A 41 -12.01 -7.34 -5.23
C PRO A 41 -11.37 -8.72 -5.06
N GLU A 42 -10.15 -8.92 -5.57
CA GLU A 42 -9.37 -10.15 -5.39
C GLU A 42 -9.09 -10.49 -3.92
N TYR A 43 -9.10 -9.51 -3.02
CA TYR A 43 -8.85 -9.72 -1.59
C TYR A 43 -10.12 -9.72 -0.74
N HIS A 44 -11.31 -9.48 -1.30
CA HIS A 44 -12.55 -9.41 -0.51
C HIS A 44 -12.84 -10.71 0.26
N PHE A 45 -12.48 -11.86 -0.30
CA PHE A 45 -12.69 -13.16 0.38
C PHE A 45 -11.91 -13.27 1.70
N ILE A 46 -10.79 -12.56 1.84
CA ILE A 46 -9.94 -12.57 3.03
C ILE A 46 -10.71 -11.92 4.18
N PHE A 47 -11.32 -10.76 3.93
CA PHE A 47 -11.97 -9.93 4.95
C PHE A 47 -13.25 -10.54 5.52
N ASN A 48 -13.82 -11.54 4.84
CA ASN A 48 -14.94 -12.33 5.33
C ASN A 48 -14.53 -13.49 6.27
N HIS A 49 -13.23 -13.76 6.45
CA HIS A 49 -12.73 -14.94 7.18
C HIS A 49 -11.56 -14.59 8.09
N ILE A 50 -11.78 -13.65 9.03
CA ILE A 50 -10.74 -13.17 9.96
C ILE A 50 -10.01 -14.29 10.69
N ASP A 51 -10.74 -15.28 11.23
CA ASP A 51 -10.16 -16.41 12.00
C ASP A 51 -9.14 -17.22 11.20
N ARG A 52 -9.23 -17.18 9.87
CA ARG A 52 -8.32 -17.90 8.98
C ARG A 52 -7.13 -17.04 8.55
N TYR A 53 -7.37 -15.78 8.20
CA TYR A 53 -6.38 -14.95 7.52
C TYR A 53 -5.64 -13.97 8.43
N LEU A 54 -6.11 -13.74 9.66
CA LEU A 54 -5.45 -12.85 10.62
C LEU A 54 -4.03 -13.30 10.91
N ASP A 55 -3.83 -14.58 11.18
CA ASP A 55 -2.53 -15.16 11.54
C ASP A 55 -1.84 -15.89 10.38
N GLN A 56 -2.43 -15.91 9.18
CA GLN A 56 -1.85 -16.59 8.03
C GLN A 56 -0.48 -16.04 7.67
N ASP A 57 0.49 -16.94 7.49
CA ASP A 57 1.81 -16.59 6.98
C ASP A 57 1.78 -16.54 5.45
N TYR A 58 2.25 -15.43 4.90
CA TYR A 58 2.45 -15.24 3.47
C TYR A 58 3.94 -15.33 3.19
N LEU A 59 4.38 -16.50 2.73
CA LEU A 59 5.77 -16.80 2.46
C LEU A 59 6.10 -16.48 1.00
N PRO A 60 7.18 -15.72 0.72
CA PRO A 60 7.60 -15.41 -0.65
C PRO A 60 7.78 -16.65 -1.54
N GLU A 61 8.18 -17.78 -0.95
CA GLU A 61 8.43 -19.06 -1.62
C GLU A 61 7.16 -19.68 -2.21
N LEU A 62 5.98 -19.28 -1.74
CA LEU A 62 4.69 -19.74 -2.28
C LEU A 62 4.28 -18.94 -3.52
N GLY A 63 5.02 -17.90 -3.89
CA GLY A 63 4.71 -17.03 -5.02
C GLY A 63 3.47 -16.14 -4.81
N GLU A 64 2.87 -16.17 -3.62
CA GLU A 64 1.69 -15.38 -3.27
C GLU A 64 2.10 -13.97 -2.82
N THR A 65 1.53 -12.96 -3.46
CA THR A 65 1.61 -11.57 -2.99
C THR A 65 0.93 -11.47 -1.63
N ASN A 66 1.64 -10.99 -0.61
CA ASN A 66 1.05 -10.73 0.70
C ASN A 66 0.00 -9.60 0.59
N PRO A 67 -1.30 -9.89 0.76
CA PRO A 67 -2.37 -8.92 0.55
C PRO A 67 -2.25 -7.72 1.48
N PHE A 68 -1.92 -7.97 2.75
CA PHE A 68 -1.78 -6.89 3.74
C PHE A 68 -0.61 -5.98 3.42
N LEU A 69 0.53 -6.54 2.98
CA LEU A 69 1.67 -5.73 2.54
C LEU A 69 1.30 -4.87 1.34
N HIS A 70 0.63 -5.46 0.35
CA HIS A 70 0.17 -4.77 -0.85
C HIS A 70 -0.78 -3.61 -0.51
N LEU A 71 -1.84 -3.88 0.26
CA LEU A 71 -2.80 -2.85 0.68
C LEU A 71 -2.13 -1.76 1.54
N SER A 72 -1.19 -2.12 2.42
CA SER A 72 -0.41 -1.13 3.18
C SER A 72 0.48 -0.25 2.31
N MET A 73 1.01 -0.77 1.20
CA MET A 73 1.76 0.05 0.25
C MET A 73 0.87 1.11 -0.43
N HIS A 74 -0.39 0.79 -0.76
CA HIS A 74 -1.35 1.80 -1.23
C HIS A 74 -1.55 2.91 -0.20
N LEU A 75 -1.81 2.55 1.06
CA LEU A 75 -1.97 3.52 2.15
C LEU A 75 -0.73 4.41 2.29
N GLY A 76 0.46 3.81 2.27
CA GLY A 76 1.73 4.53 2.34
C GLY A 76 1.91 5.51 1.16
N ILE A 77 1.61 5.09 -0.07
CA ILE A 77 1.70 5.97 -1.25
C ILE A 77 0.70 7.12 -1.13
N ARG A 78 -0.55 6.86 -0.74
CA ARG A 78 -1.58 7.89 -0.55
C ARG A 78 -1.16 8.90 0.51
N GLU A 79 -0.61 8.44 1.64
CA GLU A 79 -0.08 9.31 2.68
C GLU A 79 1.11 10.15 2.17
N GLN A 80 2.06 9.52 1.48
CA GLN A 80 3.21 10.20 0.87
C GLN A 80 2.76 11.30 -0.10
N VAL A 81 1.76 11.03 -0.94
CA VAL A 81 1.16 12.00 -1.87
C VAL A 81 0.43 13.11 -1.11
N ALA A 82 -0.40 12.77 -0.13
CA ALA A 82 -1.18 13.70 0.68
C ALA A 82 -0.31 14.65 1.51
N THR A 83 0.84 14.18 1.98
CA THR A 83 1.83 14.97 2.72
C THR A 83 2.92 15.58 1.82
N ASN A 84 2.97 15.18 0.55
CA ASN A 84 4.06 15.47 -0.39
C ASN A 84 5.44 15.14 0.22
N ARG A 85 5.55 13.97 0.85
CA ARG A 85 6.78 13.44 1.43
C ARG A 85 7.07 12.07 0.81
N PRO A 86 8.20 11.88 0.10
CA PRO A 86 9.25 12.87 -0.14
C PRO A 86 8.81 14.02 -1.07
N LYS A 87 9.43 15.19 -0.90
CA LYS A 87 9.03 16.43 -1.64
C LYS A 87 9.11 16.21 -3.15
N GLY A 88 7.97 16.34 -3.81
CA GLY A 88 7.84 16.18 -5.27
C GLY A 88 7.13 14.89 -5.67
N ILE A 89 6.87 13.96 -4.74
CA ILE A 89 6.13 12.73 -5.04
C ILE A 89 4.72 13.01 -5.55
N ARG A 90 4.03 14.04 -5.00
CA ARG A 90 2.68 14.42 -5.43
C ARG A 90 2.63 14.75 -6.92
N GLN A 91 3.61 15.48 -7.42
CA GLN A 91 3.69 15.87 -8.83
C GLN A 91 3.93 14.65 -9.73
N ILE A 92 4.76 13.70 -9.27
CA ILE A 92 5.01 12.47 -10.03
C ILE A 92 3.75 11.61 -10.09
N HIS A 93 3.09 11.41 -8.95
CA HIS A 93 1.82 10.68 -8.87
C HIS A 93 0.75 11.31 -9.78
N GLN A 94 0.56 12.63 -9.71
CA GLN A 94 -0.39 13.34 -10.57
C GLN A 94 -0.06 13.15 -12.06
N SER A 95 1.22 13.17 -12.42
CA SER A 95 1.65 12.96 -13.81
C SER A 95 1.39 11.54 -14.30
N LEU A 96 1.65 10.53 -13.45
CA LEU A 96 1.33 9.13 -13.74
C LEU A 96 -0.18 8.93 -13.89
N ARG A 97 -0.97 9.43 -12.93
CA ARG A 97 -2.44 9.35 -12.97
C ARG A 97 -3.02 9.96 -14.24
N THR A 98 -2.56 11.15 -14.64
CA THR A 98 -3.01 11.80 -15.88
C THR A 98 -2.63 11.00 -17.12
N LYS A 99 -1.45 10.38 -17.15
CA LYS A 99 -1.00 9.59 -18.31
C LYS A 99 -1.72 8.25 -18.43
N LEU A 100 -2.04 7.61 -17.30
CA LEU A 100 -2.69 6.29 -17.25
C LEU A 100 -4.22 6.39 -17.24
N ASN A 101 -4.76 7.59 -16.97
CA ASN A 101 -6.18 7.81 -16.70
C ASN A 101 -6.73 6.90 -15.59
N SER A 102 -5.89 6.56 -14.61
CA SER A 102 -6.24 5.69 -13.49
C SER A 102 -5.35 6.01 -12.29
N GLU A 103 -5.97 6.16 -11.12
CA GLU A 103 -5.27 6.35 -9.84
C GLU A 103 -4.67 5.04 -9.35
N LEU A 104 -5.46 3.96 -9.37
CA LEU A 104 -5.01 2.63 -8.96
C LEU A 104 -3.79 2.16 -9.75
N GLU A 105 -3.80 2.33 -11.08
CA GLU A 105 -2.65 1.95 -11.92
C GLU A 105 -1.42 2.83 -11.66
N ALA A 106 -1.62 4.12 -11.35
CA ALA A 106 -0.52 4.98 -10.97
C ALA A 106 0.11 4.53 -9.65
N GLU A 107 -0.70 4.15 -8.68
CA GLU A 107 -0.24 3.62 -7.39
C GLU A 107 0.49 2.28 -7.57
N HIS A 108 -0.05 1.34 -8.36
CA HIS A 108 0.62 0.08 -8.70
C HIS A 108 2.02 0.31 -9.29
N LEU A 109 2.17 1.23 -10.24
CA LEU A 109 3.48 1.54 -10.81
C LEU A 109 4.45 2.19 -9.82
N MET A 110 3.92 2.91 -8.83
CA MET A 110 4.74 3.49 -7.76
C MET A 110 5.19 2.44 -6.75
N MET A 111 4.42 1.36 -6.56
CA MET A 111 4.75 0.29 -5.61
C MET A 111 6.09 -0.37 -5.89
N ASP A 112 6.43 -0.64 -7.15
CA ASP A 112 7.72 -1.27 -7.47
C ASP A 112 8.90 -0.45 -6.94
N ALA A 113 8.84 0.87 -7.13
CA ALA A 113 9.87 1.78 -6.63
C ALA A 113 9.87 1.86 -5.09
N LEU A 114 8.70 1.80 -4.46
CA LEU A 114 8.57 1.80 -3.00
C LEU A 114 9.13 0.50 -2.41
N ALA A 115 8.71 -0.66 -2.92
CA ALA A 115 9.16 -1.98 -2.52
C ALA A 115 10.69 -2.12 -2.65
N GLU A 116 11.27 -1.70 -3.78
CA GLU A 116 12.72 -1.72 -3.97
C GLU A 116 13.44 -0.81 -2.95
N THR A 117 12.86 0.34 -2.63
CA THR A 117 13.44 1.28 -1.65
C THR A 117 13.39 0.71 -0.24
N LEU A 118 12.26 0.11 0.17
CA LEU A 118 12.12 -0.53 1.48
C LEU A 118 13.04 -1.75 1.61
N TRP A 119 13.13 -2.58 0.57
CA TRP A 119 14.03 -3.73 0.56
C TRP A 119 15.49 -3.33 0.71
N GLN A 120 15.95 -2.29 0.00
CA GLN A 120 17.31 -1.77 0.15
C GLN A 120 17.58 -1.22 1.55
N ALA A 121 16.63 -0.46 2.10
CA ALA A 121 16.71 0.08 3.44
C ALA A 121 16.87 -1.03 4.49
N GLN A 122 16.05 -2.09 4.37
CA GLN A 122 16.11 -3.26 5.24
C GLN A 122 17.42 -4.02 5.08
N ARG A 123 17.85 -4.31 3.85
CA ARG A 123 19.08 -5.05 3.57
C ARG A 123 20.32 -4.32 4.07
N ASP A 124 20.37 -3.01 3.88
CA ASP A 124 21.52 -2.19 4.23
C ASP A 124 21.44 -1.67 5.69
N ASN A 125 20.40 -2.05 6.44
CA ASN A 125 20.09 -1.62 7.80
C ASN A 125 20.13 -0.09 7.98
N LYS A 126 19.49 0.64 7.06
CA LYS A 126 19.46 2.10 7.01
C LYS A 126 18.03 2.60 6.79
N ALA A 127 17.81 3.89 7.02
CA ALA A 127 16.55 4.52 6.64
C ALA A 127 16.37 4.51 5.10
N PRO A 128 15.12 4.45 4.60
CA PRO A 128 14.82 4.56 3.17
C PRO A 128 15.41 5.83 2.54
N ASP A 129 16.11 5.67 1.41
CA ASP A 129 16.64 6.80 0.66
C ASP A 129 15.54 7.44 -0.21
N GLU A 130 14.98 8.54 0.30
CA GLU A 130 13.96 9.34 -0.36
C GLU A 130 14.39 9.88 -1.74
N ASN A 131 15.66 10.24 -1.91
CA ASN A 131 16.16 10.78 -3.17
C ASN A 131 16.24 9.68 -4.23
N LEU A 132 16.70 8.49 -3.82
CA LEU A 132 16.73 7.34 -4.70
C LEU A 132 15.32 6.90 -5.08
N TYR A 133 14.39 6.89 -4.13
CA TYR A 133 12.97 6.61 -4.39
C TYR A 133 12.39 7.57 -5.43
N LEU A 134 12.55 8.89 -5.24
CA LEU A 134 12.09 9.88 -6.23
C LEU A 134 12.77 9.72 -7.60
N LYS A 135 14.04 9.33 -7.63
CA LYS A 135 14.77 9.07 -8.89
C LYS A 135 14.18 7.87 -9.64
N ARG A 136 13.82 6.80 -8.94
CA ARG A 136 13.13 5.63 -9.50
C ARG A 136 11.77 6.01 -10.07
N LEU A 137 10.95 6.71 -9.29
CA LEU A 137 9.63 7.16 -9.73
C LEU A 137 9.70 8.06 -10.98
N LYS A 138 10.69 8.96 -11.05
CA LYS A 138 10.94 9.78 -12.24
C LYS A 138 11.37 8.95 -13.45
N LYS A 139 12.10 7.85 -13.23
CA LYS A 139 12.47 6.91 -14.30
C LYS A 139 11.23 6.18 -14.82
N THR A 140 10.37 5.68 -13.93
CA THR A 140 9.08 5.07 -14.28
C THR A 140 8.25 6.04 -15.10
N LEU A 141 8.03 7.27 -14.62
CA LEU A 141 7.27 8.30 -15.34
C LEU A 141 7.81 8.59 -16.76
N LYS A 142 9.14 8.51 -16.96
CA LYS A 142 9.75 8.71 -18.29
C LYS A 142 9.45 7.59 -19.28
N GLN A 143 9.13 6.38 -18.82
CA GLN A 143 8.79 5.25 -19.69
C GLN A 143 7.39 5.39 -20.29
N TYR A 144 6.51 6.17 -19.64
CA TYR A 144 5.17 6.48 -20.11
C TYR A 144 5.10 7.84 -20.81
N LYS A 145 6.22 8.31 -21.40
CA LYS A 145 6.31 9.62 -22.04
C LYS A 145 5.54 9.72 -23.34
#